data_AF-A0A484BY37-F1
#
_entry.id   AF-A0A484BY37-F1
#
_cell.length_a   1.000
_cell.length_b   1.000
_cell.length_c   1.000
_cell.angle_alpha   90.00
_cell.angle_beta   90.00
_cell.angle_gamma   90.00
#
_symmetry.space_group_name_H-M   'P 1'
#
loop_
_entity.id
_entity.type
_entity.pdbx_description
1 polymer ?
#
loop_
_entity_poly.entity_id
_entity_poly.type
_entity_poly.pdbx_seq_one_letter_code
_entity_poly.pdbx_strand_id
1 'polypeptide(L)'
;MPLQQICSGADSGVDRHDLLEENIVTFVKNELKKIQKVLSPDYPEFSESQREGEELRRSREAFLKITLHFLRRMKQDELADRLQSSKRISLKI
;
A
#
# COMPACT_ATOMS: atom_id res chain seq x y z
N MET A 1 4.12 -47.08 34.48
CA MET A 1 5.32 -46.22 34.47
C MET A 1 5.46 -45.63 33.07
N PRO A 2 5.74 -44.32 32.96
CA PRO A 2 4.93 -43.43 32.12
C PRO A 2 5.73 -42.71 31.01
N LEU A 3 5.01 -41.91 30.22
CA LEU A 3 5.48 -40.86 29.29
C LEU A 3 6.17 -41.43 28.03
N GLN A 4 5.79 -41.05 26.82
CA GLN A 4 5.85 -39.66 26.38
C GLN A 4 4.71 -39.29 25.44
N GLN A 5 4.03 -38.25 25.89
CA GLN A 5 3.20 -37.34 25.14
C GLN A 5 4.01 -36.72 24.00
N ILE A 6 3.68 -37.04 22.76
CA ILE A 6 3.99 -36.16 21.64
C ILE A 6 2.74 -35.28 21.48
N CYS A 7 2.71 -34.17 22.19
CA CYS A 7 2.02 -33.01 21.67
C CYS A 7 2.79 -32.61 20.41
N SER A 8 2.38 -33.14 19.26
CA SER A 8 2.73 -32.52 17.99
C SER A 8 2.04 -31.18 18.01
N GLY A 9 2.77 -30.16 18.46
CA GLY A 9 2.32 -28.79 18.43
C GLY A 9 1.74 -28.53 17.04
N ALA A 10 0.59 -27.86 17.02
CA ALA A 10 0.10 -27.23 15.81
C ALA A 10 1.15 -26.18 15.44
N ASP A 11 2.20 -26.60 14.75
CA ASP A 11 2.99 -25.72 13.91
C ASP A 11 2.01 -25.30 12.82
N SER A 12 1.30 -24.21 13.09
CA SER A 12 0.56 -23.49 12.06
C SER A 12 1.64 -22.95 11.14
N GLY A 13 2.10 -23.82 10.25
CA GLY A 13 3.08 -23.53 9.22
C GLY A 13 2.45 -22.49 8.33
N VAL A 14 2.61 -21.23 8.69
CA VAL A 14 2.25 -20.10 7.84
C VAL A 14 3.10 -20.28 6.60
N ASP A 15 2.47 -20.65 5.49
CA ASP A 15 3.16 -20.77 4.21
C ASP A 15 3.84 -19.41 3.95
N ARG A 16 5.11 -19.42 3.57
CA ARG A 16 5.83 -18.20 3.21
C ARG A 16 5.14 -17.48 2.06
N HIS A 17 4.42 -18.23 1.21
CA HIS A 17 3.53 -17.66 0.21
C HIS A 17 2.39 -16.85 0.84
N ASP A 18 1.67 -17.43 1.81
CA ASP A 18 0.53 -16.77 2.47
C ASP A 18 0.96 -15.51 3.22
N LEU A 19 2.12 -15.55 3.89
CA LEU A 19 2.67 -14.36 4.56
C LEU A 19 3.04 -13.25 3.57
N LEU A 20 3.60 -13.63 2.41
CA LEU A 20 3.94 -12.67 1.37
C LEU A 20 2.69 -12.06 0.75
N GLU A 21 1.68 -12.88 0.47
CA GLU A 21 0.38 -12.44 -0.04
C GLU A 21 -0.29 -11.48 0.95
N GLU A 22 -0.34 -11.81 2.24
CA GLU A 22 -0.90 -10.96 3.28
C GLU A 22 -0.17 -9.62 3.38
N ASN A 23 1.16 -9.63 3.32
CA ASN A 23 1.99 -8.42 3.34
C ASN A 23 1.72 -7.52 2.12
N ILE A 24 1.64 -8.11 0.92
CA ILE A 24 1.34 -7.37 -0.31
C ILE A 24 -0.08 -6.79 -0.25
N VAL A 25 -1.08 -7.59 0.14
CA VAL A 25 -2.47 -7.15 0.26
C VAL A 25 -2.58 -6.01 1.28
N THR A 26 -1.88 -6.11 2.40
CA THR A 26 -1.84 -5.06 3.44
C THR A 26 -1.20 -3.78 2.91
N PHE A 27 -0.07 -3.88 2.21
CA PHE A 27 0.59 -2.75 1.57
C PHE A 27 -0.34 -2.05 0.57
N VAL A 28 -0.94 -2.82 -0.35
CA VAL A 28 -1.87 -2.30 -1.36
C VAL A 28 -3.06 -1.61 -0.70
N LYS A 29 -3.67 -2.22 0.33
CA LYS A 29 -4.78 -1.62 1.08
C LYS A 29 -4.38 -0.30 1.75
N ASN A 30 -3.19 -0.23 2.34
CA ASN A 30 -2.70 0.98 2.99
C ASN A 30 -2.44 2.11 1.99
N GLU A 31 -1.81 1.80 0.85
CA GLU A 31 -1.55 2.79 -0.18
C GLU A 31 -2.84 3.27 -0.86
N LEU A 32 -3.82 2.39 -1.10
CA LEU A 32 -5.14 2.79 -1.61
C LEU A 32 -5.87 3.74 -0.64
N LYS A 33 -5.80 3.50 0.68
CA LYS A 33 -6.35 4.43 1.68
C LYS A 33 -5.67 5.80 1.64
N LYS A 34 -4.35 5.86 1.40
CA LYS A 34 -3.63 7.14 1.22
C LYS A 34 -4.12 7.87 -0.04
N ILE A 35 -4.27 7.15 -1.16
CA ILE A 35 -4.80 7.71 -2.41
C ILE A 35 -6.22 8.26 -2.23
N GLN A 36 -7.10 7.52 -1.54
CA GLN A 36 -8.45 7.99 -1.23
C GLN A 36 -8.44 9.33 -0.47
N LYS A 37 -7.54 9.47 0.51
CA LYS A 37 -7.37 10.74 1.26
C LYS A 37 -6.89 11.88 0.37
N VAL A 38 -5.88 11.63 -0.47
CA VAL A 38 -5.33 12.60 -1.43
C VAL A 38 -6.38 13.09 -2.44
N LEU A 39 -7.38 12.27 -2.73
CA LEU A 39 -8.50 12.60 -3.61
C LEU A 39 -9.66 13.33 -2.89
N SER A 40 -9.67 13.32 -1.56
CA SER A 40 -10.68 13.98 -0.74
C SER A 40 -10.42 15.49 -0.71
N PRO A 41 -11.43 16.34 -0.99
CA PRO A 41 -11.27 17.80 -0.98
C PRO A 41 -10.97 18.38 0.41
N ASP A 42 -11.33 17.67 1.48
CA ASP A 42 -11.20 18.13 2.88
C ASP A 42 -9.89 17.69 3.57
N TYR A 43 -8.88 17.30 2.80
CA TYR A 43 -7.67 16.71 3.36
C TYR A 43 -6.64 17.76 3.81
N PRO A 44 -6.22 17.79 5.09
CA PRO A 44 -5.08 18.59 5.51
C PRO A 44 -3.81 18.07 4.83
N GLU A 45 -2.95 18.98 4.36
CA GLU A 45 -1.69 18.67 3.70
C GLU A 45 -0.90 17.63 4.52
N PHE A 46 -0.66 16.47 3.92
CA PHE A 46 0.14 15.43 4.54
C PHE A 46 1.59 15.90 4.56
N SER A 47 2.09 16.32 5.73
CA SER A 47 3.53 16.36 5.93
C SER A 47 4.01 14.91 5.92
N GLU A 48 4.57 14.45 4.79
CA GLU A 48 5.41 13.24 4.75
C GLU A 48 6.48 13.45 5.82
N SER A 49 6.29 12.84 7.00
CA SER A 49 7.33 12.89 8.02
C SER A 49 8.61 12.38 7.36
N GLN A 50 9.71 13.10 7.56
CA GLN A 50 11.03 12.99 6.92
C GLN A 50 11.71 11.59 7.00
N ARG A 51 10.97 10.56 7.45
CA ARG A 51 11.46 9.26 7.90
C ARG A 51 10.99 8.08 7.04
N GLU A 52 10.26 8.31 5.93
CA GLU A 52 10.11 7.26 4.93
C GLU A 52 11.43 7.14 4.16
N GLY A 53 12.19 6.06 4.43
CA GLY A 53 13.43 5.77 3.74
C GLY A 53 13.27 5.74 2.21
N GLU A 54 14.35 5.96 1.48
CA GLU A 54 14.30 6.16 0.03
C GLU A 54 13.63 4.99 -0.73
N GLU A 55 13.78 3.75 -0.26
CA GLU A 55 13.12 2.59 -0.86
C GLU A 55 11.59 2.67 -0.75
N LEU A 56 11.07 3.13 0.38
CA LEU A 56 9.64 3.29 0.60
C LEU A 56 9.08 4.42 -0.28
N ARG A 57 9.85 5.50 -0.48
CA ARG A 57 9.48 6.55 -1.44
C ARG A 57 9.43 6.00 -2.86
N ARG A 58 10.45 5.23 -3.28
CA ARG A 58 10.50 4.61 -4.62
C ARG A 58 9.35 3.62 -4.84
N SER A 59 9.02 2.80 -3.84
CA SER A 59 7.90 1.86 -3.92
C SER A 59 6.55 2.57 -4.03
N ARG A 60 6.35 3.67 -3.28
CA ARG A 60 5.16 4.52 -3.39
C ARG A 60 5.03 5.16 -4.76
N GLU A 61 6.11 5.68 -5.33
CA GLU A 61 6.08 6.22 -6.69
C GLU A 61 5.75 5.17 -7.75
N ALA A 62 6.32 3.97 -7.62
CA ALA A 62 6.00 2.85 -8.50
C ALA A 62 4.53 2.43 -8.37
N PHE A 63 4.01 2.34 -7.14
CA PHE A 63 2.61 2.01 -6.88
C PHE A 63 1.66 3.05 -7.50
N LEU A 64 1.93 4.34 -7.33
CA LEU A 64 1.14 5.40 -7.96
C LEU A 64 1.12 5.29 -9.49
N LYS A 65 2.25 4.96 -10.13
CA LYS A 65 2.30 4.74 -11.59
C LYS A 65 1.42 3.56 -12.00
N ILE A 66 1.46 2.47 -11.23
CA ILE A 66 0.61 1.29 -11.45
C ILE A 66 -0.87 1.66 -11.29
N THR A 67 -1.24 2.40 -10.24
CA THR A 67 -2.63 2.87 -10.04
C THR A 67 -3.11 3.73 -11.21
N LEU A 68 -2.33 4.72 -11.64
CA LEU A 68 -2.68 5.57 -12.79
C LEU A 68 -2.85 4.76 -14.07
N HIS A 69 -2.00 3.75 -14.30
CA HIS A 69 -2.14 2.85 -15.44
C HIS A 69 -3.47 2.10 -15.42
N PHE A 70 -3.86 1.54 -14.27
CA PHE A 70 -5.13 0.85 -14.12
C PHE A 70 -6.33 1.77 -14.30
N LEU A 71 -6.31 2.97 -13.70
CA LEU A 71 -7.39 3.95 -13.86
C LEU A 71 -7.64 4.29 -15.34
N ARG A 72 -6.57 4.54 -16.11
CA ARG A 72 -6.68 4.80 -17.56
C ARG A 72 -7.17 3.58 -18.33
N ARG A 73 -6.67 2.38 -18.01
CA ARG A 73 -7.15 1.13 -18.61
C ARG A 73 -8.64 0.88 -18.33
N MET A 74 -9.12 1.32 -17.17
CA MET A 74 -10.52 1.25 -16.75
C MET A 74 -11.39 2.41 -17.28
N LYS A 75 -10.83 3.32 -18.09
CA LYS A 75 -11.50 4.54 -18.59
C LYS A 75 -11.97 5.50 -17.48
N GLN A 76 -11.26 5.51 -16.35
CA GLN A 76 -11.46 6.42 -15.22
C GLN A 76 -10.50 7.61 -15.33
N ASP A 77 -10.51 8.31 -16.47
CA ASP A 77 -9.50 9.31 -16.82
C ASP A 77 -9.54 10.55 -15.91
N GLU A 78 -10.74 11.05 -15.59
CA GLU A 78 -10.91 12.18 -14.66
C GLU A 78 -10.33 11.87 -13.27
N LEU A 79 -10.51 10.63 -12.79
CA LEU A 79 -9.96 10.19 -11.51
C LEU A 79 -8.44 10.09 -11.56
N ALA A 80 -7.88 9.61 -12.69
CA ALA A 80 -6.44 9.56 -12.90
C ALA A 80 -5.83 10.98 -12.93
N ASP A 81 -6.51 11.93 -13.57
CA ASP A 81 -6.05 13.32 -13.67
C ASP A 81 -6.11 14.03 -12.32
N ARG A 82 -7.17 13.83 -11.54
CA ARG A 82 -7.27 14.33 -10.16
C ARG A 82 -6.18 13.75 -9.25
N LEU A 83 -5.89 12.45 -9.38
CA LEU A 83 -4.83 11.82 -8.60
C LEU A 83 -3.44 12.36 -8.98
N GLN A 84 -3.21 12.55 -10.29
CA GLN A 84 -1.93 13.05 -10.80
C GLN A 84 -1.71 14.53 -10.46
N SER A 85 -2.76 15.35 -10.47
CA SER A 85 -2.68 16.78 -10.12
C SER A 85 -2.39 16.98 -8.64
N SER A 86 -2.99 16.19 -7.75
CA SER A 86 -2.77 16.26 -6.31
C SER A 86 -1.29 16.01 -5.94
N LYS A 87 -0.62 15.03 -6.59
CA LYS A 87 0.83 14.81 -6.42
C LYS A 87 1.67 16.04 -6.81
N ARG A 88 1.30 16.73 -7.90
CA ARG A 88 2.05 17.90 -8.38
C ARG A 88 1.93 19.10 -7.42
N ILE A 89 0.83 19.19 -6.68
CA ILE A 89 0.62 20.23 -5.68
C ILE A 89 1.54 19.96 -4.48
N SER A 90 1.63 18.72 -3.99
CA SER A 90 2.51 18.34 -2.86
C SER A 90 4.02 18.42 -3.13
N LEU A 91 4.46 18.71 -4.36
CA LEU A 91 5.88 18.85 -4.74
C LEU A 91 6.29 20.30 -5.05
N LYS A 92 5.34 21.24 -5.04
CA LYS A 92 5.56 22.65 -5.40
C LYS A 92 5.56 23.60 -4.21
N ILE A 93 5.35 23.09 -3.00
CA ILE A 93 5.40 23.80 -1.72
C ILE A 93 6.67 23.33 -1.01
#